data_AF-A0A7C2ZPK9-F1
#
_entry.id   AF-A0A7C2ZPK9-F1
#
_cell.length_a   1.000
_cell.length_b   1.000
_cell.length_c   1.000
_cell.angle_alpha   90.00
_cell.angle_beta   90.00
_cell.angle_gamma   90.00
#
_symmetry.space_group_name_H-M   'P 1'
#
loop_
_entity.id
_entity.type
_entity.pdbx_description
1 polymer ?
#
loop_
_entity_poly.entity_id
_entity_poly.type
_entity_poly.pdbx_seq_one_letter_code
_entity_poly.pdbx_strand_id
1 'polypeptide(L)'
;MLHKENFLALSLQAFAEELFFRAYLMQRLSNLTVSLLFTLPHVILYGHLWSFLTFFPSLLYGFVYQRTGSLILVSLLHLGSNVLWFKVIKFSLCTS
;
A
#
# COMPACT_ATOMS: atom_id res chain seq x y z
N MET A 1 0.62 8.55 19.09
CA MET A 1 0.34 7.27 19.77
C MET A 1 -0.31 6.34 18.75
N LEU A 2 0.50 5.61 17.96
CA LEU A 2 0.01 4.64 16.97
C LEU A 2 0.40 3.25 17.49
N HIS A 3 -0.60 2.39 17.55
CA HIS A 3 -0.57 1.10 18.23
C HIS A 3 0.52 0.19 17.63
N LYS A 4 0.97 -0.78 18.42
CA LYS A 4 1.87 -1.86 18.00
C LYS A 4 1.11 -2.71 16.98
N GLU A 5 1.11 -2.31 15.71
CA GLU A 5 0.48 -3.04 14.61
C GLU A 5 1.02 -4.48 14.62
N ASN A 6 0.18 -5.42 15.03
CA ASN A 6 0.52 -6.82 14.98
C ASN A 6 0.34 -7.31 13.53
N PHE A 7 1.08 -8.35 13.15
CA PHE A 7 1.14 -8.82 11.76
C PHE A 7 -0.25 -9.08 11.14
N LEU A 8 -1.20 -9.52 11.97
CA LEU A 8 -2.60 -9.74 11.58
C LEU A 8 -3.28 -8.44 11.13
N ALA A 9 -3.14 -7.35 11.89
CA ALA A 9 -3.71 -6.05 11.53
C ALA A 9 -3.13 -5.54 10.20
N LEU A 10 -1.81 -5.60 10.01
CA LEU A 10 -1.16 -5.24 8.75
C LEU A 10 -1.65 -6.08 7.57
N SER A 11 -1.88 -7.38 7.79
CA SER A 11 -2.36 -8.30 6.76
C SER A 11 -3.81 -7.97 6.36
N LEU A 12 -4.69 -7.74 7.34
CA LEU A 12 -6.09 -7.38 7.08
C LEU A 12 -6.20 -6.00 6.42
N GLN A 13 -5.40 -5.04 6.87
CA GLN A 13 -5.33 -3.71 6.26
C GLN A 13 -4.90 -3.80 4.79
N ALA A 14 -3.77 -4.47 4.51
CA ALA A 14 -3.28 -4.63 3.14
C ALA A 14 -4.34 -5.31 2.25
N PHE A 15 -4.99 -6.37 2.75
CA PHE A 15 -6.06 -7.04 2.00
C PHE A 15 -7.27 -6.12 1.73
N ALA A 16 -7.74 -5.39 2.74
CA ALA A 16 -8.89 -4.49 2.60
C ALA A 16 -8.60 -3.35 1.62
N GLU A 17 -7.40 -2.77 1.68
CA GLU A 17 -6.96 -1.74 0.75
C GLU A 17 -6.88 -2.29 -0.67
N GLU A 18 -6.24 -3.44 -0.89
CA GLU A 18 -6.16 -4.02 -2.24
C GLU A 18 -7.53 -4.46 -2.78
N LEU A 19 -8.44 -4.96 -1.93
CA LEU A 19 -9.80 -5.28 -2.31
C LEU A 19 -10.54 -4.02 -2.83
N PHE A 20 -10.45 -2.92 -2.10
CA PHE A 20 -11.10 -1.68 -2.47
C PHE A 20 -10.47 -1.04 -3.72
N PHE A 21 -9.15 -0.86 -3.72
CA PHE A 21 -8.47 -0.15 -4.80
C PHE A 21 -8.34 -0.99 -6.07
N ARG A 22 -7.99 -2.27 -5.97
CA ARG A 22 -7.78 -3.13 -7.14
C ARG A 22 -9.05 -3.81 -7.58
N ALA A 23 -9.69 -4.56 -6.68
CA ALA A 23 -10.83 -5.36 -7.08
C ALA A 23 -12.07 -4.50 -7.36
N TYR A 24 -12.28 -3.38 -6.67
CA TYR A 24 -13.45 -2.53 -6.88
C TYR A 24 -13.18 -1.28 -7.75
N LEU A 25 -12.20 -0.43 -7.41
CA LEU A 25 -11.99 0.84 -8.12
C LEU A 25 -11.36 0.67 -9.50
N MET A 26 -10.39 -0.24 -9.69
CA MET A 26 -9.76 -0.45 -11.02
C MET A 26 -10.70 -1.05 -12.07
N GLN A 27 -11.90 -1.51 -11.68
CA GLN A 27 -12.95 -1.86 -12.65
C GLN A 27 -13.55 -0.63 -13.34
N ARG A 28 -13.42 0.54 -12.72
CA ARG A 28 -14.06 1.81 -13.16
C ARG A 28 -13.03 2.85 -13.58
N LEU A 29 -11.81 2.74 -13.08
CA LEU A 29 -10.75 3.74 -13.22
C LEU A 29 -9.44 3.08 -13.69
N SER A 30 -8.58 3.86 -14.34
CA SER A 30 -7.26 3.38 -14.74
C SER A 30 -6.37 3.11 -13.52
N ASN A 31 -5.38 2.22 -13.67
CA ASN A 31 -4.36 1.97 -12.63
C ASN A 31 -3.66 3.28 -12.20
N LEU A 32 -3.40 4.19 -13.14
CA LEU A 32 -2.79 5.48 -12.85
C LEU A 32 -3.67 6.32 -11.90
N THR A 33 -4.96 6.44 -12.22
CA THR A 33 -5.93 7.18 -11.40
C THR A 33 -6.09 6.54 -10.01
N VAL A 34 -6.20 5.21 -9.95
CA VAL A 34 -6.31 4.48 -8.68
C VAL A 34 -5.04 4.66 -7.84
N SER A 35 -3.86 4.68 -8.45
CA SER A 35 -2.59 4.89 -7.75
C SER A 35 -2.47 6.30 -7.16
N LEU A 36 -2.97 7.32 -7.88
CA LEU A 36 -3.10 8.68 -7.33
C LEU A 36 -4.06 8.70 -6.14
N LEU A 37 -5.25 8.10 -6.29
CA LEU A 37 -6.25 8.03 -5.21
C LEU A 37 -5.75 7.25 -3.99
N PHE A 38 -4.93 6.22 -4.19
CA PHE A 38 -4.28 5.46 -3.12
C PHE A 38 -3.28 6.31 -2.33
N THR A 39 -2.58 7.22 -3.01
CA THR A 39 -1.54 8.07 -2.40
C THR A 39 -2.16 9.16 -1.51
N LEU A 40 -3.33 9.69 -1.87
CA LEU A 40 -4.00 10.76 -1.13
C LEU A 40 -4.21 10.48 0.37
N PRO A 41 -4.86 9.38 0.79
CA PRO A 41 -5.04 9.09 2.21
C PRO A 41 -3.70 8.89 2.93
N HIS A 42 -2.68 8.34 2.26
CA HIS A 42 -1.34 8.20 2.84
C HIS A 42 -0.68 9.56 3.12
N VAL A 43 -0.87 10.54 2.23
CA VAL A 43 -0.37 11.90 2.46
C VAL A 43 -1.15 12.59 3.57
N ILE A 44 -2.48 12.48 3.57
CA ILE A 44 -3.35 13.13 4.56
C ILE A 44 -3.12 12.57 5.98
N LEU A 45 -3.00 11.25 6.12
CA LEU A 45 -2.89 10.60 7.43
C LEU A 45 -1.49 10.71 8.04
N TYR A 46 -0.44 10.67 7.21
CA TYR A 46 0.94 10.64 7.72
C TYR A 46 1.70 11.97 7.57
N GLY A 47 1.28 12.87 6.66
CA GLY A 47 1.85 14.22 6.54
C GLY A 47 3.32 14.31 6.14
N HIS A 48 3.95 13.22 5.68
CA HIS A 48 5.37 13.17 5.36
C HIS A 48 5.64 13.13 3.85
N LEU A 49 6.76 13.71 3.42
CA LEU A 49 7.21 13.67 2.01
C LEU A 49 7.35 12.24 1.47
N TRP A 50 7.73 11.29 2.33
CA TRP A 50 7.84 9.88 1.96
C TRP A 50 6.50 9.23 1.60
N SER A 51 5.37 9.75 2.08
CA SER A 51 4.04 9.24 1.76
C SER A 51 3.72 9.35 0.26
N PHE A 52 4.31 10.32 -0.44
CA PHE A 52 4.15 10.44 -1.89
C PHE A 52 4.77 9.27 -2.66
N LEU A 53 5.79 8.62 -2.08
CA LEU A 53 6.41 7.46 -2.71
C LEU A 53 5.48 6.25 -2.75
N THR A 54 4.38 6.23 -1.98
CA THR A 54 3.39 5.15 -2.02
C THR A 54 2.65 5.06 -3.37
N PHE A 55 2.76 6.10 -4.21
CA PHE A 55 2.30 6.10 -5.59
C PHE A 55 2.94 4.98 -6.43
N PHE A 56 4.27 4.82 -6.35
CA PHE A 56 5.01 3.85 -7.16
C PHE A 56 4.69 2.38 -6.83
N PRO A 57 4.71 1.93 -5.56
CA PRO A 57 4.29 0.57 -5.23
C PRO A 57 2.82 0.35 -5.58
N SER A 58 1.94 1.34 -5.38
CA SER A 58 0.53 1.22 -5.80
C SER A 58 0.38 0.98 -7.31
N LEU A 59 1.18 1.68 -8.12
CA LEU A 59 1.21 1.48 -9.57
C LEU A 59 1.68 0.07 -9.94
N LEU A 60 2.71 -0.43 -9.26
CA LEU A 60 3.20 -1.80 -9.42
C LEU A 60 2.13 -2.83 -9.02
N TYR A 61 1.45 -2.64 -7.89
CA TYR A 61 0.39 -3.53 -7.42
C TYR A 61 -0.75 -3.63 -8.41
N GLY A 62 -1.21 -2.50 -8.94
CA GLY A 62 -2.23 -2.51 -9.98
C GLY A 62 -1.77 -3.17 -11.27
N PHE A 63 -0.50 -3.00 -11.67
CA PHE A 63 0.05 -3.72 -12.83
C PHE A 63 0.08 -5.24 -12.60
N VAL A 64 0.55 -5.69 -11.44
CA VAL A 64 0.55 -7.12 -11.08
C VAL A 64 -0.86 -7.66 -11.03
N TYR A 65 -1.81 -6.92 -10.46
CA TYR A 65 -3.22 -7.31 -10.43
C TYR A 65 -3.79 -7.47 -11.84
N GLN A 66 -3.54 -6.52 -12.74
CA GLN A 66 -4.00 -6.60 -14.13
C GLN A 66 -3.46 -7.82 -14.87
N ARG A 67 -2.21 -8.23 -14.57
CA ARG A 67 -1.56 -9.38 -15.22
C ARG A 67 -2.00 -10.72 -14.65
N THR A 68 -2.34 -10.78 -13.36
CA THR A 68 -2.54 -12.04 -12.64
C THR A 68 -3.98 -12.29 -12.21
N GLY A 69 -4.79 -11.24 -12.07
CA GLY A 69 -6.11 -11.29 -11.44
C GLY A 69 -6.11 -11.69 -9.97
N SER A 70 -4.93 -11.90 -9.36
CA SER A 70 -4.80 -12.49 -8.04
C SER A 70 -4.76 -11.43 -6.95
N LEU A 71 -5.87 -11.29 -6.21
CA LEU A 71 -5.95 -10.39 -5.07
C LEU A 71 -5.01 -10.82 -3.93
N ILE A 72 -4.85 -12.14 -3.73
CA ILE A 72 -3.97 -12.71 -2.69
C ILE A 72 -2.52 -12.31 -2.96
N LEU A 73 -2.04 -12.48 -4.20
CA LEU A 73 -0.67 -12.15 -4.56
C LEU A 73 -0.36 -10.67 -4.29
N VAL A 74 -1.27 -9.78 -4.70
CA VAL A 74 -1.08 -8.34 -4.57
C VAL A 74 -1.17 -7.90 -3.09
N SER A 75 -2.06 -8.53 -2.31
CA SER A 75 -2.15 -8.30 -0.86
C SER A 75 -0.87 -8.71 -0.15
N LEU A 76 -0.24 -9.82 -0.55
CA LEU A 76 1.05 -10.28 -0.01
C LEU A 76 2.20 -9.34 -0.42
N LEU A 77 2.22 -8.85 -1.66
CA LEU A 77 3.20 -7.86 -2.11
C LEU A 77 3.08 -6.56 -1.31
N HIS A 78 1.86 -6.08 -1.10
CA HIS A 78 1.61 -4.89 -0.28
C HIS A 78 2.04 -5.12 1.17
N LEU A 79 1.62 -6.22 1.79
CA LEU A 79 2.05 -6.58 3.14
C LEU A 79 3.59 -6.62 3.25
N GLY A 80 4.27 -7.19 2.26
CA GLY A 80 5.72 -7.21 2.17
C GLY A 80 6.33 -5.81 2.19
N SER A 81 5.80 -4.88 1.39
CA SER A 81 6.25 -3.49 1.39
C SER A 81 6.00 -2.77 2.71
N ASN A 82 4.87 -3.02 3.37
CA ASN A 82 4.60 -2.45 4.70
C ASN A 82 5.60 -2.95 5.73
N VAL A 83 5.90 -4.25 5.74
CA VAL A 83 6.90 -4.85 6.63
C VAL A 83 8.29 -4.26 6.35
N LEU A 84 8.68 -4.10 5.08
CA LEU A 84 9.96 -3.48 4.70
C LEU A 84 10.03 -2.02 5.16
N TRP A 85 8.97 -1.24 4.96
CA TRP A 85 8.91 0.15 5.40
C TRP A 85 9.08 0.27 6.91
N PHE A 86 8.31 -0.50 7.69
CA PHE A 86 8.35 -0.41 9.15
C PHE A 86 9.64 -0.96 9.77
N LYS A 87 10.21 -2.04 9.23
CA LYS A 87 11.39 -2.69 9.82
C LYS A 87 12.71 -2.12 9.33
N VAL A 88 12.80 -1.70 8.07
CA VAL A 88 14.08 -1.34 7.45
C VAL A 88 14.21 0.18 7.35
N ILE A 89 13.23 0.83 6.73
CA ILE A 89 13.35 2.26 6.37
C ILE A 89 13.07 3.15 7.57
N LYS A 90 11.96 2.91 8.28
CA LYS A 90 11.62 3.69 9.47
C LYS A 90 12.63 3.52 10.60
N PHE A 91 13.21 2.33 10.75
CA PHE A 91 14.26 2.07 11.73
C PHE A 91 15.52 2.90 11.43
N SER A 92 15.98 2.88 10.17
CA SER A 92 17.20 3.60 9.75
C SER A 92 17.09 5.12 9.88
N LEU A 93 15.91 5.68 9.61
CA LEU A 93 15.64 7.12 9.76
C LEU A 93 15.56 7.58 11.22
N CYS A 94 15.36 6.67 12.18
CA CYS A 94 15.28 6.99 13.61
C CYS A 94 16.64 6.86 14.31
N THR A 95 17.59 6.14 13.70
CA THR A 95 18.96 5.96 14.20
C THR A 95 19.99 6.92 13.57
N SER A 96 19.52 7.82 12.69
CA SER A 96 20.31 8.88 12.05
C SER A 96 19.97 10.22 12.68
#